data_AF-A0A9E1NT26-F1
#
_entry.id   AF-A0A9E1NT26-F1
#
_cell.length_a   1.000
_cell.length_b   1.000
_cell.length_c   1.000
_cell.angle_alpha   90.00
_cell.angle_beta   90.00
_cell.angle_gamma   90.00
#
_symmetry.space_group_name_H-M   'P 1'
#
loop_
_entity.id
_entity.type
_entity.pdbx_description
1 polymer ?
#
loop_
_entity_poly.entity_id
_entity_poly.type
_entity_poly.pdbx_seq_one_letter_code
_entity_poly.pdbx_strand_id
1 'polypeptide(L)'
;VNKTGQCIVADYDWVNCGFSAEVAARVSESCFNRLKSPVTRLGFSETPCPTTRPLENKFYPNTIDIVRQVESKLNLKPSDLSKEKFYSYENKFKGPF
;
A
#
# COMPACT_ATOMS: atom_id res chain seq x y z
N VAL A 1 3.27 12.05 11.01
CA VAL A 1 4.69 12.33 10.66
C VAL A 1 5.49 12.88 11.84
N ASN A 2 5.22 14.10 12.35
CA ASN A 2 6.05 14.72 13.41
C ASN A 2 6.32 13.84 14.65
N LYS A 3 5.34 13.08 15.13
CA LYS A 3 5.49 12.17 16.28
C LYS A 3 6.24 10.87 15.94
N THR A 4 5.89 10.25 14.81
CA THR A 4 6.35 8.90 14.45
C THR A 4 7.66 8.90 13.68
N GLY A 5 7.92 9.95 12.90
CA GLY A 5 8.98 10.03 11.90
C GLY A 5 8.79 9.08 10.71
N GLN A 6 7.62 8.47 10.56
CA GLN A 6 7.35 7.47 9.53
C GLN A 6 6.07 7.85 8.78
N CYS A 7 6.02 7.57 7.47
CA CYS A 7 4.87 7.84 6.61
C CYS A 7 4.73 6.80 5.49
N ILE A 8 3.56 6.18 5.41
CA ILE A 8 3.12 5.37 4.27
C ILE A 8 1.86 6.05 3.74
N VAL A 9 1.78 6.23 2.42
CA VAL A 9 0.58 6.71 1.73
C VAL A 9 0.01 5.54 0.93
N ALA A 10 -1.20 5.10 1.27
CA ALA A 10 -1.93 4.10 0.50
C ALA A 10 -3.04 4.81 -0.27
N ASP A 11 -3.08 4.59 -1.58
CA ASP A 11 -3.96 5.28 -2.52
C ASP A 11 -4.58 4.28 -3.49
N TYR A 12 -5.76 4.63 -4.03
CA TYR A 12 -6.51 3.79 -4.97
C TYR A 12 -6.31 4.30 -6.40
N ASP A 13 -5.05 4.52 -6.76
CA ASP A 13 -4.62 5.02 -8.06
C ASP A 13 -3.24 4.47 -8.40
N TRP A 14 -2.79 4.64 -9.65
CA TRP A 14 -1.44 4.31 -10.06
C TRP A 14 -0.41 5.06 -9.21
N VAL A 15 0.62 4.32 -8.78
CA VAL A 15 1.73 4.91 -8.02
C VAL A 15 2.44 5.98 -8.86
N ASN A 16 2.52 5.83 -10.17
CA ASN A 16 3.10 6.85 -11.03
C ASN A 16 2.09 7.93 -11.39
N CYS A 17 2.49 9.19 -11.18
CA CYS A 17 1.68 10.38 -11.46
C CYS A 17 0.31 10.43 -10.74
N GLY A 18 0.05 9.57 -9.75
CA GLY A 18 -1.17 9.59 -8.94
C GLY A 18 -1.09 10.52 -7.73
N PHE A 19 -2.21 10.67 -7.01
CA PHE A 19 -2.36 11.60 -5.88
C PHE A 19 -1.35 11.33 -4.75
N SER A 20 -1.05 10.05 -4.49
CA SER A 20 -0.01 9.67 -3.51
C SER A 20 1.35 10.34 -3.74
N ALA A 21 1.70 10.68 -4.99
CA ALA A 21 2.96 11.37 -5.31
C ALA A 21 2.99 12.79 -4.73
N GLU A 22 1.89 13.55 -4.88
CA GLU A 22 1.76 14.90 -4.33
C GLU A 22 1.81 14.89 -2.80
N VAL A 23 1.12 13.95 -2.16
CA VAL A 23 1.17 13.79 -0.70
C VAL A 23 2.60 13.53 -0.23
N ALA A 24 3.31 12.61 -0.91
CA ALA A 24 4.69 12.29 -0.56
C ALA A 24 5.65 13.46 -0.79
N ALA A 25 5.47 14.23 -1.87
CA ALA A 25 6.25 15.44 -2.14
C ALA A 25 6.06 16.46 -1.01
N ARG A 26 4.82 16.82 -0.68
CA ARG A 26 4.51 17.78 0.39
C ARG A 26 5.00 17.34 1.76
N VAL A 27 4.85 16.06 2.09
CA VAL A 27 5.36 15.50 3.36
C VAL A 27 6.88 15.57 3.39
N SER A 28 7.55 15.23 2.29
CA SER A 28 9.01 15.31 2.20
C SER A 28 9.50 16.75 2.33
N GLU A 29 8.89 17.71 1.63
CA GLU A 29 9.23 19.13 1.74
C GLU A 29 9.01 19.70 3.14
N SER A 30 7.84 19.44 3.73
CA SER A 30 7.44 20.04 5.01
C SER A 30 8.06 19.36 6.22
N CYS A 31 8.46 18.10 6.09
CA CYS A 31 8.87 17.24 7.21
C CYS A 31 10.22 16.54 7.01
N PHE A 32 11.04 16.93 6.03
CA PHE A 32 12.31 16.27 5.69
C PHE A 32 13.14 15.91 6.93
N ASN A 33 13.42 16.91 7.78
CA ASN A 33 14.25 16.76 8.98
C ASN A 33 13.60 15.93 10.10
N ARG A 34 12.31 15.61 10.00
CA ARG A 34 11.56 14.82 10.99
C ARG A 34 11.33 13.38 10.54
N LEU A 35 11.53 13.08 9.26
CA LEU A 35 11.39 11.73 8.72
C LEU A 35 12.60 10.88 9.10
N LYS A 36 12.34 9.70 9.66
CA LYS A 36 13.33 8.66 9.98
C LYS A 36 13.58 7.72 8.81
N SER A 37 12.70 7.72 7.80
CA SER A 37 12.86 7.00 6.54
C SER A 37 12.05 7.70 5.43
N PRO A 38 12.35 7.45 4.14
CA PRO A 38 11.61 8.03 3.01
C PRO A 38 10.11 7.73 3.08
N VAL A 39 9.26 8.57 2.50
CA VAL A 39 7.82 8.27 2.39
C VAL A 39 7.63 7.05 1.49
N THR A 40 6.91 6.03 1.97
CA THR A 40 6.56 4.84 1.16
C THR A 40 5.18 5.05 0.56
N ARG A 41 4.96 4.59 -0.67
CA ARG A 41 3.68 4.70 -1.36
C ARG A 41 3.18 3.33 -1.80
N LEU A 42 1.88 3.12 -1.66
CA LEU A 42 1.16 1.94 -2.09
C LEU A 42 -0.01 2.38 -2.97
N GLY A 43 -0.16 1.74 -4.12
CA GLY A 43 -1.19 2.01 -5.11
C GLY A 43 -1.11 0.98 -6.22
N PHE A 44 -1.80 1.20 -7.33
CA PHE A 44 -1.83 0.24 -8.42
C PHE A 44 -0.46 0.04 -9.06
N SER A 45 -0.23 -1.19 -9.50
CA SER A 45 0.91 -1.54 -10.36
C SER A 45 0.89 -0.72 -11.66
N GLU A 46 2.07 -0.45 -12.24
CA GLU A 46 2.26 0.31 -13.48
C GLU A 46 1.83 -0.47 -14.75
N THR A 47 0.60 -0.96 -14.74
CA THR A 47 -0.01 -1.73 -15.82
C THR A 47 -1.47 -1.29 -16.00
N PRO A 48 -2.10 -1.51 -17.16
CA PRO A 48 -3.54 -1.36 -17.28
C PRO A 48 -4.29 -2.22 -16.25
N CYS A 49 -5.47 -1.76 -15.83
CA CYS A 49 -6.32 -2.51 -14.91
C CYS A 49 -6.71 -3.85 -15.55
N PRO A 50 -6.38 -5.00 -14.91
CA PRO A 50 -6.79 -6.30 -15.41
C PRO A 50 -8.27 -6.57 -15.16
N THR A 51 -8.80 -7.60 -15.82
CA THR A 51 -10.22 -8.01 -15.73
C THR A 51 -10.42 -9.37 -15.07
N THR A 52 -9.34 -10.10 -14.79
CA THR A 52 -9.42 -11.45 -14.20
C THR A 52 -8.96 -11.42 -12.75
N ARG A 53 -9.68 -12.13 -11.87
CA ARG A 53 -9.38 -12.18 -10.42
C ARG A 53 -7.93 -12.50 -10.08
N PRO A 54 -7.27 -13.49 -10.71
CA PRO A 54 -5.86 -13.78 -10.39
C PRO A 54 -4.91 -12.60 -10.68
N LEU A 55 -5.24 -11.76 -11.66
CA LEU A 55 -4.46 -10.58 -11.99
C LEU A 55 -4.84 -9.38 -11.11
N GLU A 56 -6.14 -9.19 -10.83
CA GLU A 56 -6.62 -8.16 -9.90
C GLU A 56 -5.99 -8.31 -8.51
N ASN A 57 -5.89 -9.55 -8.00
CA ASN A 57 -5.25 -9.86 -6.71
C ASN A 57 -3.77 -9.43 -6.64
N LYS A 58 -3.11 -9.26 -7.79
CA LYS A 58 -1.72 -8.77 -7.89
C LYS A 58 -1.65 -7.28 -8.22
N PHE A 59 -2.70 -6.74 -8.84
CA PHE A 59 -2.77 -5.36 -9.31
C PHE A 59 -3.13 -4.40 -8.19
N TYR A 60 -4.11 -4.76 -7.35
CA TYR A 60 -4.54 -3.97 -6.21
C TYR A 60 -3.73 -4.32 -4.96
N PRO A 61 -3.10 -3.33 -4.30
CA PRO A 61 -2.52 -3.55 -2.99
C PRO A 61 -3.57 -4.03 -2.00
N ASN A 62 -3.22 -5.06 -1.24
CA ASN A 62 -4.09 -5.65 -0.23
C ASN A 62 -3.54 -5.40 1.19
N THR A 63 -4.28 -5.90 2.18
CA THR A 63 -3.90 -5.78 3.60
C THR A 63 -2.54 -6.40 3.90
N ILE A 64 -2.19 -7.52 3.26
CA ILE A 64 -0.88 -8.16 3.44
C ILE A 64 0.21 -7.21 2.96
N ASP A 65 0.06 -6.57 1.80
CA ASP A 65 1.03 -5.61 1.28
C ASP A 65 1.26 -4.45 2.25
N ILE A 66 0.19 -3.90 2.83
CA ILE A 66 0.28 -2.82 3.83
C ILE A 66 1.06 -3.30 5.06
N VAL A 67 0.72 -4.47 5.62
CA VAL A 67 1.41 -5.02 6.79
C VAL A 67 2.89 -5.23 6.49
N ARG A 68 3.23 -5.81 5.34
CA ARG A 68 4.63 -6.03 4.93
C ARG A 68 5.39 -4.73 4.76
N GLN A 69 4.76 -3.68 4.21
CA GLN A 69 5.40 -2.35 4.14
C GLN A 69 5.61 -1.74 5.52
N VAL A 70 4.66 -1.87 6.44
CA VAL A 70 4.82 -1.40 7.82
C VAL A 70 5.95 -2.13 8.52
N GLU A 71 6.01 -3.46 8.41
CA GLU A 71 7.06 -4.28 9.00
C GLU A 71 8.43 -3.90 8.46
N SER A 72 8.57 -3.81 7.13
CA SER A 72 9.80 -3.36 6.46
C SER A 72 10.22 -1.97 6.95
N LYS A 73 9.29 -1.01 6.99
CA LYS A 73 9.55 0.38 7.38
C LYS A 73 9.95 0.53 8.84
N LEU A 74 9.46 -0.35 9.71
CA LEU A 74 9.77 -0.36 11.13
C LEU A 74 10.89 -1.36 11.49
N ASN A 75 11.50 -2.02 10.49
CA ASN A 75 12.50 -3.09 10.68
C ASN A 75 12.02 -4.20 11.64
N LEU A 76 10.75 -4.59 11.51
CA LEU A 76 10.15 -5.67 12.29
C LEU A 76 10.31 -7.01 11.59
N LYS A 77 10.24 -8.10 12.37
CA LYS A 77 10.16 -9.44 11.81
C LYS A 77 8.79 -9.65 11.15
N PRO A 78 8.70 -10.35 10.00
CA PRO A 78 7.43 -10.64 9.37
C PRO A 78 6.50 -11.43 10.30
N SER A 79 5.30 -10.91 10.51
CA SER A 79 4.23 -11.57 11.27
C SER A 79 3.64 -12.71 10.46
N ASP A 80 3.28 -13.81 11.13
CA ASP A 80 2.51 -14.88 10.52
C ASP A 80 1.05 -14.43 10.32
N LEU A 81 0.65 -14.31 9.06
CA LEU A 81 -0.69 -13.90 8.65
C LEU A 81 -1.53 -15.06 8.13
N SER A 82 -1.04 -16.30 8.21
CA SER A 82 -1.69 -17.49 7.62
C SER A 82 -3.06 -17.80 8.22
N LYS A 83 -3.29 -17.41 9.48
CA LYS A 83 -4.55 -17.63 10.21
C LYS A 83 -5.54 -16.48 10.05
N GLU A 84 -5.09 -15.36 9.50
CA GLU A 84 -5.91 -14.17 9.33
C GLU A 84 -6.75 -14.29 8.06
N LYS A 85 -8.02 -13.89 8.15
CA LYS A 85 -8.92 -13.81 7.00
C LYS A 85 -9.14 -12.35 6.62
N PHE A 86 -8.25 -11.84 5.79
CA PHE A 86 -8.42 -10.54 5.15
C PHE A 86 -9.35 -10.70 3.92
N TYR A 87 -10.32 -9.78 3.76
CA TYR A 87 -11.31 -9.73 2.66
C TYR A 87 -12.28 -10.93 2.56
N SER A 88 -13.41 -10.85 3.27
CA SER A 88 -14.49 -11.85 3.18
C SER A 88 -15.40 -11.69 1.95
N TYR A 89 -15.35 -10.55 1.25
CA TYR A 89 -16.27 -10.22 0.16
C TYR A 89 -15.82 -10.78 -1.20
N GLU A 90 -14.52 -10.77 -1.50
CA GLU A 90 -13.96 -11.31 -2.75
C GLU A 90 -14.19 -12.81 -2.89
N ASN A 91 -14.07 -13.56 -1.79
CA ASN A 91 -14.41 -14.98 -1.73
C ASN A 91 -15.91 -15.28 -1.92
N LYS A 92 -16.77 -14.25 -1.86
CA LYS A 92 -18.22 -14.35 -2.04
C LYS A 92 -18.68 -13.81 -3.39
N PHE A 93 -17.83 -13.11 -4.14
CA PHE A 93 -18.20 -12.56 -5.43
C PHE A 93 -18.35 -13.68 -6.46
N LYS A 94 -19.56 -13.81 -7.02
CA LYS A 94 -19.91 -14.83 -8.02
C LYS A 94 -20.36 -14.21 -9.35
N GLY A 95 -20.03 -12.94 -9.59
CA GLY A 95 -20.37 -12.26 -10.84
C GLY A 95 -19.68 -12.90 -12.04
N PRO A 96 -19.93 -12.43 -13.27
CA PRO A 96 -19.33 -12.99 -14.48
C PRO A 96 -17.79 -12.80 -14.58
N PHE A 97 -17.16 -12.13 -13.61
CA PHE A 97 -15.71 -11.95 -13.44
C PHE A 97 -15.20 -12.34 -12.04
#